data_AF-A0A9P8LJE4-F1
#
_entry.id   AF-A0A9P8LJE4-F1
#
_cell.length_a   1.000
_cell.length_b   1.000
_cell.length_c   1.000
_cell.angle_alpha   90.00
_cell.angle_beta   90.00
_cell.angle_gamma   90.00
#
_symmetry.space_group_name_H-M   'P 1'
#
loop_
_entity.id
_entity.type
_entity.pdbx_description
1 polymer ?
#
loop_
_entity_poly.entity_id
_entity_poly.type
_entity_poly.pdbx_seq_one_letter_code
_entity_poly.pdbx_strand_id
1 'polypeptide(L)'
;MTSRSSSFSIRSPHTQLRPSFSSRRSFALASAERGQHGAATSSAEQEISEEIEEIKRYEDFTTIGAAIGLNAAFLNIVTEWLSDIKLGHCSTAFYLNENFCCWGAENGCDEWHRWSSLWPINYIMYIIFSILFALTSAVLVKSFAPYAAGSGISEIKCIIAGFVMKGFLGFWTLLIKSTALPLAIASGLSVGKEGPSVHYAVCTGNVISRFFEKYKRNAAKTREILSACAAAGVAVAFGQLVMFQVKYDRSWHFFEIIFFLIIGTFGGLYGAFVIKWNLRAQAFRKKYLSNYAIAEATFLATATAIICYPNMFLRIDMTESMEILFLECEGGHNYNGLCK
;
A
#
# COMPACT_ATOMS: atom_id res chain seq x y z
N MET A 1 -85.77 -29.06 15.17
CA MET A 1 -84.97 -29.58 16.30
C MET A 1 -83.55 -29.10 16.06
N THR A 2 -82.92 -28.21 16.83
CA THR A 2 -82.97 -27.86 18.25
C THR A 2 -82.69 -26.36 18.44
N SER A 3 -83.29 -25.78 19.48
CA SER A 3 -83.15 -24.39 19.91
C SER A 3 -81.83 -24.14 20.64
N ARG A 4 -81.33 -22.90 20.59
CA ARG A 4 -80.51 -22.32 21.66
C ARG A 4 -80.71 -20.81 21.72
N SER A 5 -81.36 -20.39 22.78
CA SER A 5 -81.55 -19.03 23.24
C SER A 5 -80.27 -18.54 23.92
N SER A 6 -79.81 -17.32 23.63
CA SER A 6 -78.82 -16.63 24.45
C SER A 6 -79.15 -15.15 24.53
N SER A 7 -79.31 -14.73 25.78
CA SER A 7 -79.80 -13.46 26.31
C SER A 7 -78.89 -12.27 25.97
N PHE A 8 -79.51 -11.14 25.61
CA PHE A 8 -78.85 -9.84 25.46
C PHE A 8 -78.57 -9.22 26.83
N SER A 9 -77.30 -8.90 27.11
CA SER A 9 -76.86 -8.12 28.26
C SER A 9 -76.42 -6.74 27.78
N ILE A 10 -77.15 -5.70 28.20
CA ILE A 10 -76.85 -4.30 27.90
C ILE A 10 -75.73 -3.83 28.85
N ARG A 11 -74.54 -3.57 28.30
CA ARG A 11 -73.44 -2.93 29.00
C ARG A 11 -73.40 -1.46 28.58
N SER A 12 -73.70 -0.54 29.50
CA SER A 12 -73.50 0.90 29.35
C SER A 12 -72.01 1.23 29.28
N PRO A 13 -71.56 2.04 28.29
CA PRO A 13 -70.32 2.79 28.41
C PRO A 13 -70.62 4.30 28.33
N HIS A 14 -70.37 4.96 29.44
CA HIS A 14 -70.04 6.38 29.62
C HIS A 14 -70.30 7.35 28.46
N THR A 15 -71.21 8.29 28.72
CA THR A 15 -71.31 9.59 28.04
C THR A 15 -69.97 10.33 28.16
N GLN A 16 -69.14 10.28 27.12
CA GLN A 16 -67.97 11.17 27.03
C GLN A 16 -68.46 12.58 26.69
N LEU A 17 -68.36 13.50 27.66
CA LEU A 17 -68.50 14.93 27.38
C LEU A 17 -67.47 15.35 26.33
N ARG A 18 -67.94 16.00 25.25
CA ARG A 18 -67.08 16.65 24.26
C ARG A 18 -66.15 17.64 24.99
N PRO A 19 -64.82 17.56 24.83
CA PRO A 19 -63.91 18.51 25.45
C PRO A 19 -64.18 19.92 24.90
N SER A 20 -64.17 20.90 25.82
CA SER A 20 -64.39 22.31 25.51
C SER A 20 -63.33 22.84 24.54
N PHE A 21 -63.66 23.89 23.79
CA PHE A 21 -62.77 24.48 22.77
C PHE A 21 -61.41 24.91 23.37
N SER A 22 -61.40 25.33 24.64
CA SER A 22 -60.20 25.65 25.41
C SER A 22 -59.30 24.42 25.63
N SER A 23 -59.88 23.29 26.06
CA SER A 23 -59.13 22.04 26.26
C SER A 23 -58.47 21.53 24.98
N ARG A 24 -59.15 21.67 23.83
CA ARG A 24 -58.60 21.29 22.52
C ARG A 24 -57.41 22.15 22.12
N ARG A 25 -57.46 23.45 22.41
CA ARG A 25 -56.39 24.41 22.10
C ARG A 25 -55.16 24.20 22.98
N SER A 26 -55.35 23.91 24.27
CA SER A 26 -54.26 23.56 25.19
C SER A 26 -53.56 22.26 24.81
N PHE A 27 -54.31 21.25 24.33
CA PHE A 27 -53.73 19.98 23.89
C PHE A 27 -52.93 20.13 22.58
N ALA A 28 -53.39 21.00 21.67
CA ALA A 28 -52.69 21.31 20.42
C ALA A 28 -51.42 22.13 20.69
N LEU A 29 -51.46 23.13 21.58
CA LEU A 29 -50.28 23.88 22.01
C LEU A 29 -49.26 22.99 22.73
N ALA A 30 -49.71 22.13 23.66
CA ALA A 30 -48.82 21.18 24.34
C ALA A 30 -48.22 20.13 23.39
N SER A 31 -48.95 19.69 22.36
CA SER A 31 -48.41 18.81 21.31
C SER A 31 -47.44 19.54 20.38
N ALA A 32 -47.66 20.82 20.10
CA ALA A 32 -46.76 21.65 19.30
C ALA A 32 -45.47 21.97 20.07
N GLU A 33 -45.55 22.35 21.34
CA GLU A 33 -44.38 22.55 22.23
C GLU A 33 -43.60 21.25 22.42
N ARG A 34 -44.29 20.12 22.62
CA ARG A 34 -43.64 18.79 22.70
C ARG A 34 -43.03 18.34 21.37
N GLY A 35 -43.63 18.73 20.23
CA GLY A 35 -43.08 18.51 18.89
C GLY A 35 -41.86 19.38 18.58
N GLN A 36 -41.84 20.65 19.02
CA GLN A 36 -40.70 21.56 18.87
C GLN A 36 -39.55 21.19 19.80
N HIS A 37 -39.82 20.79 21.04
CA HIS A 37 -38.78 20.23 21.92
C HIS A 37 -38.26 18.90 21.37
N GLY A 38 -39.12 17.97 20.93
CA GLY A 38 -38.68 16.71 20.32
C GLY A 38 -37.88 16.90 19.04
N ALA A 39 -38.23 17.86 18.20
CA ALA A 39 -37.48 18.21 16.99
C ALA A 39 -36.11 18.83 17.32
N ALA A 40 -36.05 19.78 18.26
CA ALA A 40 -34.80 20.40 18.69
C ALA A 40 -33.87 19.40 19.40
N THR A 41 -34.41 18.51 20.24
CA THR A 41 -33.64 17.41 20.83
C THR A 41 -33.15 16.44 19.76
N SER A 42 -33.96 16.10 18.76
CA SER A 42 -33.53 15.22 17.66
C SER A 42 -32.44 15.82 16.78
N SER A 43 -32.47 17.13 16.55
CA SER A 43 -31.43 17.84 15.79
C SER A 43 -30.12 17.94 16.57
N ALA A 44 -30.18 18.21 17.88
CA ALA A 44 -28.98 18.20 18.73
C ALA A 44 -28.40 16.79 18.90
N GLU A 45 -29.24 15.76 19.04
CA GLU A 45 -28.79 14.35 19.07
C GLU A 45 -28.19 13.91 17.74
N GLN A 46 -28.73 14.38 16.60
CA GLN A 46 -28.15 14.17 15.28
C GLN A 46 -26.77 14.81 15.15
N GLU A 47 -26.63 16.07 15.56
CA GLU A 47 -25.36 16.82 15.52
C GLU A 47 -24.28 16.14 16.39
N ILE A 48 -24.63 15.74 17.62
CA ILE A 48 -23.72 14.99 18.50
C ILE A 48 -23.33 13.63 17.87
N SER A 49 -24.28 12.95 17.21
CA SER A 49 -23.99 11.67 16.56
C SER A 49 -23.04 11.83 15.36
N GLU A 50 -23.16 12.93 14.61
CA GLU A 50 -22.26 13.25 13.49
C GLU A 50 -20.84 13.57 13.98
N GLU A 51 -20.69 14.35 15.04
CA GLU A 51 -19.38 14.64 15.65
C GLU A 51 -18.71 13.35 16.17
N ILE A 52 -19.46 12.49 16.86
CA ILE A 52 -18.95 11.19 17.33
C ILE A 52 -18.52 10.31 16.16
N GLU A 53 -19.26 10.32 15.05
CA GLU A 53 -18.91 9.58 13.85
C GLU A 53 -17.66 10.09 13.14
N GLU A 54 -17.41 11.40 13.22
CA GLU A 54 -16.19 12.03 12.70
C GLU A 54 -14.98 11.70 13.57
N ILE A 55 -15.09 11.80 14.90
CA ILE A 55 -14.00 11.47 15.83
C ILE A 55 -13.58 10.00 15.68
N LYS A 56 -14.54 9.07 15.69
CA LYS A 56 -14.26 7.63 15.50
C LYS A 56 -13.56 7.35 14.17
N ARG A 57 -13.94 8.08 13.13
CA ARG A 57 -13.32 7.95 11.81
C ARG A 57 -11.83 8.35 11.86
N TYR A 58 -11.48 9.45 12.53
CA TYR A 58 -10.07 9.85 12.68
C TYR A 58 -9.26 8.85 13.50
N GLU A 59 -9.85 8.28 14.56
CA GLU A 59 -9.23 7.22 15.35
C GLU A 59 -8.93 5.97 14.50
N ASP A 60 -9.90 5.52 13.71
CA ASP A 60 -9.75 4.40 12.79
C ASP A 60 -8.65 4.66 11.75
N PHE A 61 -8.65 5.84 11.13
CA PHE A 61 -7.63 6.23 10.14
C PHE A 61 -6.23 6.32 10.76
N THR A 62 -6.11 6.81 12.00
CA THR A 62 -4.83 6.89 12.70
C THR A 62 -4.27 5.49 12.96
N THR A 63 -5.13 4.56 13.39
CA THR A 63 -4.74 3.17 13.62
C THR A 63 -4.29 2.48 12.33
N ILE A 64 -5.02 2.70 11.23
CA ILE A 64 -4.66 2.18 9.90
C ILE A 64 -3.35 2.79 9.41
N GLY A 65 -3.19 4.11 9.54
CA GLY A 65 -1.97 4.83 9.15
C GLY A 65 -0.73 4.34 9.90
N ALA A 66 -0.83 4.16 11.22
CA ALA A 66 0.25 3.61 12.04
C ALA A 66 0.62 2.19 11.60
N ALA A 67 -0.36 1.34 11.31
CA ALA A 67 -0.12 -0.01 10.83
C ALA A 67 0.53 -0.03 9.43
N ILE A 68 0.13 0.86 8.52
CA ILE A 68 0.75 1.00 7.19
C ILE A 68 2.22 1.44 7.35
N GLY A 69 2.48 2.44 8.19
CA GLY A 69 3.83 2.92 8.49
C GLY A 69 4.72 1.82 9.09
N LEU A 70 4.20 1.04 10.04
CA LEU A 70 4.93 -0.09 10.63
C LEU A 70 5.28 -1.17 9.58
N ASN A 71 4.33 -1.52 8.71
CA ASN A 71 4.58 -2.47 7.62
C ASN A 71 5.64 -1.94 6.63
N ALA A 72 5.60 -0.64 6.33
CA ALA A 72 6.57 -0.01 5.45
C ALA A 72 7.98 0.03 6.06
N ALA A 73 8.09 0.37 7.35
CA ALA A 73 9.35 0.34 8.07
C ALA A 73 9.96 -1.07 8.12
N PHE A 74 9.13 -2.08 8.42
CA PHE A 74 9.54 -3.48 8.38
C PHE A 74 10.05 -3.87 7.00
N LEU A 75 9.31 -3.54 5.93
CA LEU A 75 9.71 -3.80 4.55
C LEU A 75 11.05 -3.15 4.21
N ASN A 76 11.26 -1.89 4.59
CA ASN A 76 12.48 -1.18 4.28
C ASN A 76 13.69 -1.81 4.98
N ILE A 77 13.59 -2.01 6.30
CA ILE A 77 14.67 -2.60 7.12
C ILE A 77 15.06 -3.99 6.60
N VAL A 78 14.05 -4.84 6.32
CA VAL A 78 14.31 -6.20 5.83
C VAL A 78 14.87 -6.19 4.42
N THR A 79 14.42 -5.28 3.55
CA THR A 79 14.93 -5.18 2.17
C THR A 79 16.40 -4.78 2.16
N GLU A 80 16.78 -3.74 2.90
CA GLU A 80 18.18 -3.28 2.99
C GLU A 80 19.09 -4.38 3.55
N TRP A 81 18.69 -5.01 4.66
CA TRP A 81 19.47 -6.09 5.24
C TRP A 81 19.61 -7.31 4.30
N LEU A 82 18.54 -7.69 3.58
CA LEU A 82 18.59 -8.77 2.59
C LEU A 82 19.42 -8.40 1.34
N SER A 83 19.48 -7.12 0.97
CA SER A 83 20.33 -6.65 -0.13
C SER A 83 21.81 -6.75 0.26
N ASP A 84 22.17 -6.35 1.48
CA ASP A 84 23.55 -6.29 1.96
C ASP A 84 24.12 -7.67 2.34
N ILE A 85 23.29 -8.56 2.89
CA ILE A 85 23.72 -9.93 3.26
C ILE A 85 24.25 -10.71 2.07
N LYS A 86 23.91 -10.36 0.82
CA LYS A 86 24.51 -10.98 -0.38
C LYS A 86 26.00 -10.67 -0.53
N LEU A 87 26.44 -9.53 -0.02
CA LEU A 87 27.79 -9.00 -0.19
C LEU A 87 28.67 -9.29 1.01
N GLY A 88 28.12 -9.21 2.22
CA GLY A 88 28.88 -9.42 3.45
C GLY A 88 28.01 -9.42 4.68
N HIS A 89 28.66 -9.31 5.83
CA HIS A 89 28.03 -9.24 7.14
C HIS A 89 28.86 -8.39 8.09
N CYS A 90 28.19 -7.82 9.09
CA CYS A 90 28.83 -7.08 10.16
C CYS A 90 29.32 -8.05 11.25
N SER A 91 30.56 -7.88 11.70
CA SER A 91 31.17 -8.71 12.77
C SER A 91 30.58 -8.46 14.16
N THR A 92 30.17 -7.23 14.46
CA THR A 92 29.64 -6.84 15.78
C THR A 92 28.22 -7.36 16.00
N ALA A 93 27.37 -7.26 14.97
CA ALA A 93 25.98 -7.69 15.02
C ALA A 93 25.45 -8.07 13.63
N PHE A 94 25.07 -9.34 13.46
CA PHE A 94 24.66 -9.91 12.16
C PHE A 94 23.39 -9.29 11.54
N TYR A 95 22.54 -8.65 12.36
CA TYR A 95 21.27 -8.06 11.89
C TYR A 95 21.43 -6.61 11.39
N LEU A 96 22.62 -6.03 11.45
CA LEU A 96 22.89 -4.69 10.92
C LEU A 96 23.15 -4.76 9.40
N ASN A 97 22.62 -3.76 8.69
CA ASN A 97 22.98 -3.48 7.30
C ASN A 97 24.38 -2.80 7.25
N GLU A 98 24.95 -2.62 6.06
CA GLU A 98 26.30 -2.02 5.90
C GLU A 98 26.34 -0.58 6.45
N ASN A 99 25.32 0.22 6.15
CA ASN A 99 25.23 1.62 6.55
C ASN A 99 25.17 1.82 8.08
N PHE A 100 24.44 0.97 8.81
CA PHE A 100 24.37 0.99 10.28
C PHE A 100 25.60 0.35 10.92
N CYS A 101 26.22 -0.66 10.27
CA CYS A 101 27.46 -1.25 10.74
C CYS A 101 28.62 -0.24 10.68
N CYS A 102 28.73 0.50 9.58
CA CYS A 102 29.76 1.50 9.34
C CYS A 102 29.32 2.93 9.71
N TRP A 103 28.42 3.07 10.70
CA TRP A 103 27.85 4.36 11.05
C TRP A 103 28.94 5.36 11.47
N GLY A 104 29.06 6.47 10.73
CA GLY A 104 30.06 7.51 10.98
C GLY A 104 31.39 7.36 10.22
N ALA A 105 31.54 6.34 9.37
CA ALA A 105 32.70 6.18 8.48
C ALA A 105 32.37 6.65 7.05
N GLU A 106 33.26 7.44 6.43
CA GLU A 106 33.02 8.01 5.09
C GLU A 106 33.30 7.04 3.93
N ASN A 107 34.11 5.99 4.14
CA ASN A 107 34.57 5.07 3.08
C ASN A 107 34.64 3.60 3.54
N GLY A 108 33.54 3.09 4.10
CA GLY A 108 33.48 1.74 4.65
C GLY A 108 34.23 1.60 5.98
N CYS A 109 34.04 0.46 6.63
CA CYS A 109 34.58 0.17 7.96
C CYS A 109 35.22 -1.22 8.00
N ASP A 110 36.18 -1.42 8.90
CA ASP A 110 36.90 -2.70 9.05
C ASP A 110 35.99 -3.80 9.62
N GLU A 111 34.90 -3.41 10.29
CA GLU A 111 33.92 -4.32 10.89
C GLU A 111 33.06 -5.06 9.87
N TRP A 112 32.95 -4.53 8.63
CA TRP A 112 32.18 -5.14 7.55
C TRP A 112 33.00 -6.14 6.76
N HIS A 113 32.65 -7.42 6.87
CA HIS A 113 33.37 -8.49 6.20
C HIS A 113 32.54 -9.11 5.07
N ARG A 114 33.13 -9.12 3.87
CA ARG A 114 32.65 -9.92 2.75
C ARG A 114 32.74 -11.41 3.10
N TRP A 115 31.91 -12.24 2.46
CA TRP A 115 31.87 -13.69 2.71
C TRP A 115 33.19 -14.40 2.47
N SER A 116 34.01 -13.92 1.55
CA SER A 116 35.35 -14.44 1.29
C SER A 116 36.33 -13.33 0.93
N SER A 117 37.63 -13.60 1.04
CA SER A 117 38.67 -12.71 0.48
C SER A 117 38.84 -12.93 -1.04
N LEU A 118 38.51 -14.12 -1.53
CA LEU A 118 38.67 -14.47 -2.95
C LEU A 118 37.49 -13.93 -3.77
N TRP A 119 37.80 -13.12 -4.79
CA TRP A 119 36.79 -12.52 -5.67
C TRP A 119 35.85 -13.56 -6.33
N PRO A 120 36.33 -14.71 -6.87
CA PRO A 120 35.44 -15.71 -7.47
C PRO A 120 34.45 -16.35 -6.49
N ILE A 121 34.85 -16.51 -5.22
CA ILE A 121 34.00 -17.12 -4.20
C ILE A 121 32.88 -16.15 -3.82
N ASN A 122 33.18 -14.86 -3.63
CA ASN A 122 32.13 -13.86 -3.39
C ASN A 122 31.13 -13.77 -4.54
N TYR A 123 31.61 -13.89 -5.78
CA TYR A 123 30.74 -13.91 -6.94
C TYR A 123 29.76 -15.10 -6.93
N ILE A 124 30.26 -16.30 -6.62
CA ILE A 124 29.42 -17.50 -6.51
C ILE A 124 28.43 -17.35 -5.34
N MET A 125 28.87 -16.86 -4.18
CA MET A 125 28.01 -16.63 -3.02
C MET A 125 26.88 -15.65 -3.33
N TYR A 126 27.19 -14.54 -4.02
CA TYR A 126 26.20 -13.57 -4.46
C TYR A 126 25.12 -14.22 -5.34
N ILE A 127 25.52 -15.02 -6.33
CA ILE A 127 24.60 -15.75 -7.21
C ILE A 127 23.73 -16.74 -6.42
N ILE A 128 24.32 -17.48 -5.47
CA ILE A 128 23.59 -18.44 -4.64
C ILE A 128 22.51 -17.73 -3.81
N PHE A 129 22.85 -16.64 -3.12
CA PHE A 129 21.88 -15.87 -2.35
C PHE A 129 20.77 -15.30 -3.24
N SER A 130 21.11 -14.72 -4.39
CA SER A 130 20.11 -14.23 -5.37
C SER A 130 19.15 -15.33 -5.82
N ILE A 131 19.65 -16.54 -6.11
CA ILE A 131 18.83 -17.69 -6.48
C ILE A 131 17.90 -18.11 -5.33
N LEU A 132 18.44 -18.22 -4.12
CA LEU A 132 17.67 -18.62 -2.93
C LEU A 132 16.54 -17.63 -2.63
N PHE A 133 16.80 -16.33 -2.70
CA PHE A 133 15.80 -15.29 -2.47
C PHE A 133 14.72 -15.29 -3.55
N ALA A 134 15.09 -15.38 -4.83
CA ALA A 134 14.14 -15.46 -5.93
C ALA A 134 13.25 -16.72 -5.84
N LEU A 135 13.86 -17.87 -5.55
CA LEU A 135 13.14 -19.14 -5.40
C LEU A 135 12.17 -19.08 -4.23
N THR A 136 12.62 -18.60 -3.06
CA THR A 136 11.77 -18.49 -1.87
C THR A 136 10.61 -17.54 -2.11
N SER A 137 10.86 -16.36 -2.70
CA SER A 137 9.81 -15.40 -3.05
C SER A 137 8.79 -15.99 -4.02
N ALA A 138 9.25 -16.62 -5.11
CA ALA A 138 8.36 -17.21 -6.12
C ALA A 138 7.53 -18.37 -5.57
N VAL A 139 8.11 -19.22 -4.72
CA VAL A 139 7.41 -20.33 -4.06
C VAL A 139 6.35 -19.82 -3.09
N LEU A 140 6.67 -18.80 -2.27
CA LEU A 140 5.72 -18.19 -1.34
C LEU A 140 4.51 -17.61 -2.06
N VAL A 141 4.73 -16.82 -3.11
CA VAL A 141 3.65 -16.20 -3.89
C VAL A 141 2.81 -17.27 -4.60
N LYS A 142 3.43 -18.24 -5.27
CA LYS A 142 2.69 -19.26 -6.04
C LYS A 142 1.92 -20.23 -5.16
N SER A 143 2.43 -20.59 -3.98
CA SER A 143 1.84 -21.62 -3.12
C SER A 143 0.77 -21.08 -2.17
N PHE A 144 0.95 -19.87 -1.61
CA PHE A 144 0.06 -19.35 -0.58
C PHE A 144 -0.93 -18.29 -1.09
N ALA A 145 -0.48 -17.34 -1.92
CA ALA A 145 -1.29 -16.21 -2.35
C ALA A 145 -0.92 -15.73 -3.76
N PRO A 146 -1.42 -16.39 -4.84
CA PRO A 146 -1.09 -16.00 -6.20
C PRO A 146 -1.56 -14.58 -6.56
N TYR A 147 -2.58 -14.07 -5.85
CA TYR A 147 -3.04 -12.68 -5.98
C TYR A 147 -2.04 -11.63 -5.46
N ALA A 148 -0.99 -12.04 -4.73
CA ALA A 148 0.06 -11.13 -4.30
C ALA A 148 1.03 -10.73 -5.44
N ALA A 149 1.01 -11.46 -6.57
CA ALA A 149 1.90 -11.23 -7.70
C ALA A 149 1.72 -9.85 -8.34
N GLY A 150 2.82 -9.22 -8.75
CA GLY A 150 2.83 -7.91 -9.39
C GLY A 150 2.62 -6.74 -8.41
N SER A 151 2.29 -5.56 -8.95
CA SER A 151 2.04 -4.36 -8.14
C SER A 151 0.69 -4.45 -7.42
N GLY A 152 -0.41 -4.62 -8.17
CA GLY A 152 -1.77 -4.62 -7.64
C GLY A 152 -2.53 -3.30 -7.82
N ILE A 153 -1.90 -2.25 -8.36
CA ILE A 153 -2.55 -0.94 -8.58
C ILE A 153 -3.74 -1.05 -9.54
N SER A 154 -3.61 -1.81 -10.63
CA SER A 154 -4.69 -2.04 -11.60
C SER A 154 -5.93 -2.64 -10.96
N GLU A 155 -5.73 -3.62 -10.10
CA GLU A 155 -6.77 -4.36 -9.41
C GLU A 155 -7.45 -3.49 -8.35
N ILE A 156 -6.68 -2.70 -7.60
CA ILE A 156 -7.20 -1.72 -6.62
C ILE A 156 -8.08 -0.71 -7.34
N LYS A 157 -7.64 -0.18 -8.49
CA LYS A 157 -8.44 0.74 -9.32
C LYS A 157 -9.78 0.12 -9.71
N CYS A 158 -9.80 -1.16 -10.09
CA CYS A 158 -11.05 -1.89 -10.37
C CYS A 158 -11.94 -2.04 -9.12
N ILE A 159 -11.35 -2.29 -7.95
CA ILE A 159 -12.09 -2.42 -6.67
C ILE A 159 -12.74 -1.10 -6.27
N ILE A 160 -12.00 0.00 -6.37
CA ILE A 160 -12.51 1.36 -6.08
C ILE A 160 -13.61 1.72 -7.08
N ALA A 161 -13.46 1.36 -8.37
CA ALA A 161 -14.49 1.56 -9.39
C ALA A 161 -15.78 0.74 -9.17
N GLY A 162 -15.76 -0.24 -8.27
CA GLY A 162 -16.94 -0.98 -7.84
C GLY A 162 -16.84 -2.49 -7.94
N PHE A 163 -15.84 -3.03 -8.64
CA PHE A 163 -15.69 -4.47 -8.90
C PHE A 163 -15.04 -5.21 -7.74
N VAL A 164 -15.75 -6.12 -7.09
CA VAL A 164 -15.23 -6.85 -5.93
C VAL A 164 -14.43 -8.09 -6.37
N MET A 165 -13.14 -8.14 -6.04
CA MET A 165 -12.28 -9.31 -6.23
C MET A 165 -12.00 -10.01 -4.90
N LYS A 166 -12.47 -11.25 -4.75
CA LYS A 166 -12.32 -12.04 -3.52
C LYS A 166 -10.87 -12.52 -3.38
N GLY A 167 -10.32 -12.43 -2.16
CA GLY A 167 -8.96 -12.88 -1.86
C GLY A 167 -7.85 -11.87 -2.15
N PHE A 168 -8.08 -10.90 -3.04
CA PHE A 168 -7.08 -9.88 -3.38
C PHE A 168 -6.68 -9.03 -2.17
N LEU A 169 -7.64 -8.45 -1.46
CA LEU A 169 -7.42 -7.66 -0.24
C LEU A 169 -7.35 -8.52 1.05
N GLY A 170 -6.92 -9.77 0.95
CA GLY A 170 -6.90 -10.71 2.07
C GLY A 170 -5.73 -10.50 3.02
N PHE A 171 -5.88 -11.00 4.26
CA PHE A 171 -4.78 -11.04 5.24
C PHE A 171 -3.59 -11.89 4.75
N TRP A 172 -3.86 -13.03 4.11
CA TRP A 172 -2.81 -13.86 3.52
C TRP A 172 -2.06 -13.13 2.39
N THR A 173 -2.76 -12.35 1.57
CA THR A 173 -2.12 -11.53 0.53
C THR A 173 -1.23 -10.47 1.15
N LEU A 174 -1.68 -9.81 2.23
CA LEU A 174 -0.85 -8.86 2.99
C LEU A 174 0.44 -9.52 3.48
N LEU A 175 0.34 -10.63 4.22
CA LEU A 175 1.51 -11.31 4.79
C LEU A 175 2.50 -11.80 3.73
N ILE A 176 2.01 -12.46 2.69
CA ILE A 176 2.87 -12.99 1.61
C ILE A 176 3.48 -11.84 0.82
N LYS A 177 2.74 -10.76 0.55
CA LYS A 177 3.28 -9.61 -0.16
C LYS A 177 4.34 -8.88 0.66
N SER A 178 4.12 -8.71 1.97
CA SER A 178 5.09 -8.06 2.87
C SER A 178 6.39 -8.87 3.07
N THR A 179 6.37 -10.19 2.88
CA THR A 179 7.57 -11.04 3.04
C THR A 179 8.25 -11.38 1.72
N ALA A 180 7.49 -11.59 0.65
CA ALA A 180 8.02 -11.95 -0.67
C ALA A 180 8.59 -10.75 -1.43
N LEU A 181 8.11 -9.52 -1.15
CA LEU A 181 8.60 -8.31 -1.82
C LEU A 181 10.07 -8.00 -1.47
N PRO A 182 10.49 -7.97 -0.18
CA PRO A 182 11.91 -7.81 0.16
C PRO A 182 12.79 -8.86 -0.47
N LEU A 183 12.38 -10.14 -0.45
CA LEU A 183 13.11 -11.23 -1.09
C LEU A 183 13.22 -11.05 -2.62
N ALA A 184 12.18 -10.54 -3.28
CA ALA A 184 12.22 -10.28 -4.71
C ALA A 184 13.18 -9.14 -5.07
N ILE A 185 13.16 -8.04 -4.31
CA ILE A 185 14.09 -6.91 -4.50
C ILE A 185 15.52 -7.36 -4.20
N ALA A 186 15.74 -7.99 -3.05
CA ALA A 186 17.03 -8.51 -2.65
C ALA A 186 17.57 -9.58 -3.61
N SER A 187 16.75 -10.29 -4.38
CA SER A 187 17.27 -11.21 -5.41
C SER A 187 18.05 -10.51 -6.54
N GLY A 188 17.94 -9.18 -6.65
CA GLY A 188 18.58 -8.37 -7.70
C GLY A 188 17.74 -8.26 -8.97
N LEU A 189 16.49 -8.72 -8.95
CA LEU A 189 15.56 -8.47 -10.04
C LEU A 189 15.29 -6.97 -10.17
N SER A 190 15.13 -6.47 -11.40
CA SER A 190 14.74 -5.08 -11.66
C SER A 190 13.27 -4.85 -11.29
N VAL A 191 13.00 -4.78 -9.99
CA VAL A 191 11.68 -4.57 -9.39
C VAL A 191 11.79 -3.52 -8.27
N GLY A 192 10.74 -2.73 -8.10
CA GLY A 192 10.66 -1.70 -7.06
C GLY A 192 9.57 -1.97 -6.02
N LYS A 193 9.73 -1.41 -4.82
CA LYS A 193 8.74 -1.46 -3.72
C LYS A 193 7.55 -0.51 -3.92
N GLU A 194 7.68 0.50 -4.80
CA GLU A 194 6.72 1.60 -4.95
C GLU A 194 5.33 1.17 -5.46
N GLY A 195 5.28 0.28 -6.44
CA GLY A 195 3.99 -0.23 -6.94
C GLY A 195 3.29 -1.16 -5.94
N PRO A 196 4.01 -2.14 -5.37
CA PRO A 196 3.53 -3.02 -4.31
C PRO A 196 3.09 -2.32 -3.02
N SER A 197 3.63 -1.13 -2.71
CA SER A 197 3.37 -0.46 -1.44
C SER A 197 1.96 0.03 -1.27
N VAL A 198 1.38 0.55 -2.36
CA VAL A 198 -0.04 0.89 -2.45
C VAL A 198 -0.91 -0.33 -2.15
N HIS A 199 -0.53 -1.52 -2.63
CA HIS A 199 -1.33 -2.72 -2.45
C HIS A 199 -1.28 -3.24 -1.00
N TYR A 200 -0.11 -3.36 -0.37
CA TYR A 200 -0.10 -3.76 1.03
C TYR A 200 -0.82 -2.72 1.91
N ALA A 201 -0.74 -1.42 1.61
CA ALA A 201 -1.42 -0.38 2.37
C ALA A 201 -2.95 -0.54 2.32
N VAL A 202 -3.51 -0.77 1.13
CA VAL A 202 -4.94 -1.04 0.94
C VAL A 202 -5.36 -2.36 1.57
N CYS A 203 -4.51 -3.39 1.52
CA CYS A 203 -4.73 -4.65 2.23
C CYS A 203 -4.78 -4.45 3.74
N THR A 204 -3.85 -3.70 4.33
CA THR A 204 -3.83 -3.35 5.75
C THR A 204 -5.13 -2.64 6.15
N GLY A 205 -5.54 -1.63 5.39
CA GLY A 205 -6.82 -0.95 5.61
C GLY A 205 -8.03 -1.88 5.52
N ASN A 206 -8.06 -2.78 4.53
CA ASN A 206 -9.14 -3.76 4.40
C ASN A 206 -9.17 -4.79 5.55
N VAL A 207 -8.00 -5.24 6.03
CA VAL A 207 -7.91 -6.17 7.16
C VAL A 207 -8.36 -5.49 8.45
N ILE A 208 -7.89 -4.27 8.71
CA ILE A 208 -8.25 -3.51 9.92
C ILE A 208 -9.72 -3.10 9.90
N SER A 209 -10.23 -2.62 8.77
CA SER A 209 -11.64 -2.20 8.65
C SER A 209 -12.65 -3.33 8.92
N ARG A 210 -12.26 -4.61 8.78
CA ARG A 210 -13.12 -5.77 9.10
C ARG A 210 -13.38 -5.95 10.59
N PHE A 211 -12.52 -5.39 11.46
CA PHE A 211 -12.74 -5.42 12.91
C PHE A 211 -13.83 -4.43 13.36
N PHE A 212 -14.19 -3.47 12.51
CA PHE A 212 -15.22 -2.48 12.80
C PHE A 212 -16.51 -2.79 12.04
N GLU A 213 -17.63 -2.94 12.75
CA GLU A 213 -18.91 -3.27 12.13
C GLU A 213 -19.42 -2.17 11.17
N LYS A 214 -19.08 -0.90 11.43
CA LYS A 214 -19.43 0.26 10.59
C LYS A 214 -18.99 0.06 9.13
N TYR A 215 -17.74 -0.38 8.92
CA TYR A 215 -17.20 -0.60 7.59
C TYR A 215 -17.57 -1.96 7.01
N LYS A 216 -17.77 -2.97 7.87
CA LYS A 216 -18.20 -4.31 7.44
C LYS A 216 -19.59 -4.30 6.80
N ARG A 217 -20.51 -3.46 7.30
CA ARG A 217 -21.90 -3.40 6.82
C ARG A 217 -22.10 -2.47 5.62
N ASN A 218 -21.23 -1.49 5.42
CA ASN A 218 -21.39 -0.48 4.37
C ASN A 218 -20.23 -0.48 3.36
N ALA A 219 -20.49 -1.05 2.19
CA ALA A 219 -19.52 -1.14 1.09
C ALA A 219 -19.07 0.24 0.55
N ALA A 220 -19.89 1.29 0.65
CA ALA A 220 -19.50 2.63 0.24
C ALA A 220 -18.41 3.19 1.19
N LYS A 221 -18.59 2.99 2.49
CA LYS A 221 -17.62 3.40 3.52
C LYS A 221 -16.34 2.58 3.45
N THR A 222 -16.42 1.29 3.12
CA THR A 222 -15.20 0.49 2.83
C THR A 222 -14.40 1.12 1.70
N ARG A 223 -15.04 1.47 0.56
CA ARG A 223 -14.35 2.07 -0.60
C ARG A 223 -13.71 3.43 -0.28
N GLU A 224 -14.34 4.23 0.57
CA GLU A 224 -13.79 5.48 1.08
C GLU A 224 -12.45 5.24 1.81
N ILE A 225 -12.42 4.26 2.74
CA ILE A 225 -11.19 3.85 3.42
C ILE A 225 -10.15 3.29 2.44
N LEU A 226 -10.53 2.42 1.52
CA LEU A 226 -9.58 1.83 0.56
C LEU A 226 -8.91 2.90 -0.29
N SER A 227 -9.65 3.94 -0.68
CA SER A 227 -9.12 5.08 -1.45
C SER A 227 -8.13 5.91 -0.62
N ALA A 228 -8.47 6.19 0.64
CA ALA A 228 -7.57 6.86 1.58
C ALA A 228 -6.30 6.03 1.88
N CYS A 229 -6.42 4.71 2.03
CA CYS A 229 -5.28 3.81 2.22
C CYS A 229 -4.40 3.73 0.97
N ALA A 230 -4.98 3.79 -0.22
CA ALA A 230 -4.22 3.86 -1.47
C ALA A 230 -3.39 5.14 -1.53
N ALA A 231 -3.99 6.29 -1.17
CA ALA A 231 -3.28 7.56 -1.08
C ALA A 231 -2.16 7.54 -0.03
N ALA A 232 -2.43 7.00 1.16
CA ALA A 232 -1.42 6.81 2.20
C ALA A 232 -0.28 5.88 1.74
N GLY A 233 -0.61 4.79 1.05
CA GLY A 233 0.37 3.87 0.49
C GLY A 233 1.28 4.54 -0.54
N VAL A 234 0.73 5.39 -1.42
CA VAL A 234 1.52 6.21 -2.35
C VAL A 234 2.42 7.17 -1.58
N ALA A 235 1.90 7.90 -0.58
CA ALA A 235 2.71 8.84 0.20
C ALA A 235 3.89 8.15 0.91
N VAL A 236 3.66 6.95 1.46
CA VAL A 236 4.69 6.15 2.13
C VAL A 236 5.72 5.58 1.13
N ALA A 237 5.29 5.24 -0.08
CA ALA A 237 6.17 4.77 -1.16
C ALA A 237 7.23 5.83 -1.50
N PHE A 238 6.75 7.03 -1.84
CA PHE A 238 7.59 8.09 -2.39
C PHE A 238 8.25 8.98 -1.32
N GLY A 239 7.94 8.79 -0.03
CA GLY A 239 8.50 9.61 1.06
C GLY A 239 8.08 11.08 1.02
N GLN A 240 7.14 11.44 0.15
CA GLN A 240 6.65 12.79 -0.04
C GLN A 240 5.12 12.79 -0.13
N LEU A 241 4.50 13.87 0.35
CA LEU A 241 3.05 14.09 0.21
C LEU A 241 2.65 14.34 -1.26
N VAL A 242 3.60 14.73 -2.10
CA VAL A 242 3.45 14.94 -3.55
C VAL A 242 4.46 14.07 -4.30
N MET A 243 4.04 13.42 -5.38
CA MET A 243 4.76 12.30 -6.00
C MET A 243 6.19 12.63 -6.48
N PHE A 244 6.48 13.90 -6.79
CA PHE A 244 7.79 14.38 -7.24
C PHE A 244 7.94 15.88 -6.93
N GLN A 245 8.37 16.26 -5.72
CA GLN A 245 8.82 17.63 -5.47
C GLN A 245 10.33 17.71 -5.73
N VAL A 246 10.71 18.27 -6.87
CA VAL A 246 12.09 18.67 -7.11
C VAL A 246 12.23 20.14 -6.70
N LYS A 247 13.13 20.42 -5.76
CA LYS A 247 13.54 21.80 -5.45
C LYS A 247 14.57 22.20 -6.49
N TYR A 248 14.25 23.19 -7.31
CA TYR A 248 15.20 23.77 -8.26
C TYR A 248 15.65 25.11 -7.72
N ASP A 249 16.93 25.23 -7.38
CA ASP A 249 17.52 26.49 -6.92
C ASP A 249 17.92 27.43 -8.08
N ARG A 250 17.79 26.96 -9.32
CA ARG A 250 18.09 27.74 -10.54
C ARG A 250 16.84 27.92 -11.40
N SER A 251 16.67 29.15 -11.90
CA SER A 251 15.61 29.48 -12.84
C SER A 251 15.95 29.01 -14.25
N TRP A 252 14.99 28.35 -14.91
CA TRP A 252 15.13 27.80 -16.26
C TRP A 252 15.42 28.87 -17.30
N HIS A 253 16.34 28.58 -18.22
CA HIS A 253 16.53 29.42 -19.40
C HIS A 253 15.58 29.01 -20.53
N PHE A 254 15.08 29.97 -21.31
CA PHE A 254 14.12 29.71 -22.38
C PHE A 254 14.61 28.69 -23.42
N PHE A 255 15.92 28.64 -23.69
CA PHE A 255 16.49 27.69 -24.65
C PHE A 255 16.42 26.22 -24.15
N GLU A 256 16.41 25.98 -22.84
CA GLU A 256 16.38 24.63 -22.24
C GLU A 256 15.03 23.94 -22.47
N ILE A 257 13.96 24.73 -22.62
CA ILE A 257 12.60 24.24 -22.92
C ILE A 257 12.59 23.41 -24.22
N ILE A 258 13.39 23.81 -25.22
CA ILE A 258 13.48 23.08 -26.49
C ILE A 258 14.02 21.66 -26.26
N PHE A 259 15.06 21.53 -25.42
CA PHE A 259 15.62 20.22 -25.07
C PHE A 259 14.64 19.39 -24.22
N PHE A 260 13.90 20.01 -23.29
CA PHE A 260 12.87 19.30 -22.53
C PHE A 260 11.71 18.79 -23.40
N LEU A 261 11.30 19.55 -24.42
CA LEU A 261 10.30 19.08 -25.37
C LEU A 261 10.81 17.86 -26.15
N ILE A 262 12.06 17.88 -26.61
CA ILE A 262 12.68 16.75 -27.31
C ILE A 262 12.72 15.53 -26.39
N ILE A 263 13.27 15.65 -25.18
CA ILE A 263 13.33 14.56 -24.19
C ILE A 263 11.92 14.04 -23.85
N GLY A 264 10.94 14.93 -23.70
CA GLY A 264 9.54 14.57 -23.44
C GLY A 264 8.91 13.76 -24.58
N THR A 265 9.13 14.15 -25.83
CA THR A 265 8.63 13.40 -27.00
C THR A 265 9.28 12.02 -27.12
N PHE A 266 10.60 11.93 -26.95
CA PHE A 266 11.32 10.65 -26.95
C PHE A 266 10.89 9.76 -25.78
N GLY A 267 10.75 10.32 -24.57
CA GLY A 267 10.25 9.61 -23.40
C GLY A 267 8.84 9.07 -23.59
N GLY A 268 7.95 9.86 -24.21
CA GLY A 268 6.59 9.44 -24.54
C GLY A 268 6.53 8.30 -25.58
N LEU A 269 7.30 8.41 -26.67
CA LEU A 269 7.38 7.37 -27.69
C LEU A 269 8.00 6.08 -27.15
N TYR A 270 9.10 6.19 -26.40
CA TYR A 270 9.75 5.06 -25.76
C TYR A 270 8.82 4.38 -24.74
N GLY A 271 8.12 5.16 -23.91
CA GLY A 271 7.12 4.66 -22.97
C GLY A 271 6.00 3.89 -23.66
N ALA A 272 5.44 4.43 -24.75
CA ALA A 272 4.40 3.75 -25.53
C ALA A 272 4.89 2.43 -26.13
N PHE A 273 6.13 2.40 -26.64
CA PHE A 273 6.76 1.18 -27.13
C PHE A 273 6.92 0.13 -26.02
N VAL A 274 7.48 0.51 -24.86
CA VAL A 274 7.70 -0.40 -23.72
C VAL A 274 6.39 -0.94 -23.18
N ILE A 275 5.34 -0.12 -23.07
CA ILE A 275 4.01 -0.57 -22.62
C ILE A 275 3.46 -1.63 -23.59
N LYS A 276 3.52 -1.38 -24.90
CA LYS A 276 3.02 -2.33 -25.91
C LYS A 276 3.83 -3.63 -25.89
N TRP A 277 5.15 -3.54 -25.72
CA TRP A 277 6.02 -4.70 -25.58
C TRP A 277 5.69 -5.52 -24.34
N ASN A 278 5.56 -4.87 -23.18
CA ASN A 278 5.22 -5.52 -21.92
C ASN A 278 3.85 -6.23 -22.01
N LEU A 279 2.84 -5.61 -22.61
CA LEU A 279 1.54 -6.25 -22.82
C LEU A 279 1.65 -7.51 -23.68
N ARG A 280 2.47 -7.48 -24.74
CA ARG A 280 2.71 -8.65 -25.60
C ARG A 280 3.48 -9.75 -24.86
N ALA A 281 4.47 -9.38 -24.06
CA ALA A 281 5.23 -10.31 -23.22
C ALA A 281 4.35 -10.98 -22.17
N GLN A 282 3.45 -10.23 -21.52
CA GLN A 282 2.50 -10.78 -20.54
C GLN A 282 1.48 -11.72 -21.21
N ALA A 283 1.00 -11.39 -22.41
CA ALA A 283 0.12 -12.29 -23.18
C ALA A 283 0.85 -13.60 -23.55
N PHE A 284 2.13 -13.51 -23.91
CA PHE A 284 2.98 -14.68 -24.17
C PHE A 284 3.19 -15.52 -22.90
N ARG A 285 3.52 -14.90 -21.76
CA ARG A 285 3.70 -15.56 -20.47
C ARG A 285 2.47 -16.34 -20.05
N LYS A 286 1.29 -15.71 -20.18
CA LYS A 286 0.01 -16.35 -19.85
C LYS A 286 -0.27 -17.58 -20.71
N LYS A 287 0.19 -17.60 -21.97
CA LYS A 287 -0.04 -18.71 -22.91
C LYS A 287 0.96 -19.86 -22.75
N TYR A 288 2.25 -19.56 -22.54
CA TYR A 288 3.32 -20.57 -22.61
C TYR A 288 4.07 -20.81 -21.29
N LEU A 289 4.16 -19.82 -20.40
CA LEU A 289 5.02 -19.86 -19.20
C LEU A 289 4.26 -19.97 -17.88
N SER A 290 2.93 -20.05 -17.89
CA SER A 290 2.10 -20.09 -16.67
C SER A 290 2.50 -21.21 -15.70
N ASN A 291 2.87 -22.38 -16.24
CA ASN A 291 3.24 -23.55 -15.44
C ASN A 291 4.65 -23.43 -14.83
N TYR A 292 5.56 -22.70 -15.50
CA TYR A 292 6.98 -22.59 -15.17
C TYR A 292 7.36 -21.27 -14.48
N ALA A 293 6.40 -20.55 -13.89
CA ALA A 293 6.63 -19.25 -13.26
C ALA A 293 7.79 -19.20 -12.24
N ILE A 294 7.99 -20.26 -11.44
CA ILE A 294 9.11 -20.33 -10.47
C ILE A 294 10.45 -20.43 -11.22
N ALA A 295 10.53 -21.33 -12.20
CA ALA A 295 11.75 -21.51 -12.99
C ALA A 295 12.10 -20.25 -13.79
N GLU A 296 11.10 -19.55 -14.34
CA GLU A 296 11.29 -18.26 -15.02
C GLU A 296 11.88 -17.21 -14.07
N ALA A 297 11.28 -17.02 -12.88
CA ALA A 297 11.75 -16.03 -11.91
C ALA A 297 13.17 -16.32 -11.44
N THR A 298 13.48 -17.57 -11.12
CA THR A 298 14.83 -17.98 -10.71
C THR A 298 15.84 -17.80 -11.84
N PHE A 299 15.51 -18.20 -13.07
CA PHE A 299 16.40 -18.01 -14.23
C PHE A 299 16.70 -16.53 -14.49
N LEU A 300 15.68 -15.67 -14.44
CA LEU A 300 15.86 -14.22 -14.58
C LEU A 300 16.75 -13.65 -13.47
N ALA A 301 16.56 -14.09 -12.22
CA ALA A 301 17.39 -13.65 -11.10
C ALA A 301 18.86 -14.10 -11.28
N THR A 302 19.09 -15.33 -11.73
CA THR A 302 20.45 -15.83 -12.03
C THR A 302 21.11 -15.02 -13.14
N ALA A 303 20.41 -14.81 -14.26
CA ALA A 303 20.94 -14.04 -15.38
C ALA A 303 21.25 -12.59 -14.96
N THR A 304 20.37 -11.99 -14.16
CA THR A 304 20.57 -10.64 -13.64
C THR A 304 21.75 -10.59 -12.68
N ALA A 305 21.89 -11.54 -11.75
CA ALA A 305 23.01 -11.60 -10.81
C ALA A 305 24.37 -11.71 -11.52
N ILE A 306 24.44 -12.50 -12.60
CA ILE A 306 25.65 -12.64 -13.43
C ILE A 306 26.06 -11.29 -14.07
N ILE A 307 25.09 -10.52 -14.54
CA ILE A 307 25.33 -9.24 -15.22
C ILE A 307 25.58 -8.11 -14.21
N CYS A 308 24.87 -8.09 -13.09
CA CYS A 308 24.91 -7.00 -12.12
C CYS A 308 26.13 -7.05 -11.20
N TYR A 309 26.65 -8.22 -10.83
CA TYR A 309 27.82 -8.28 -9.95
C TYR A 309 29.05 -7.47 -10.43
N PRO A 310 29.49 -7.58 -11.71
CA PRO A 310 30.65 -6.82 -12.19
C PRO A 310 30.39 -5.31 -12.28
N ASN A 311 29.13 -4.87 -12.31
CA ASN A 311 28.78 -3.46 -12.44
C ASN A 311 28.13 -2.94 -11.14
N MET A 312 28.86 -2.11 -10.40
CA MET A 312 28.37 -1.52 -9.15
C MET A 312 27.03 -0.80 -9.30
N PHE A 313 26.80 -0.06 -10.39
CA PHE A 313 25.56 0.70 -10.59
C PHE A 313 24.34 -0.18 -10.88
N LEU A 314 24.54 -1.37 -11.45
CA LEU A 314 23.45 -2.32 -11.67
C LEU A 314 23.13 -3.16 -10.43
N ARG A 315 23.97 -3.06 -9.39
CA ARG A 315 23.85 -3.80 -8.15
C ARG A 315 23.03 -3.05 -7.10
N ILE A 316 23.05 -1.73 -7.15
CA ILE A 316 22.30 -0.84 -6.25
C ILE A 316 20.81 -0.98 -6.54
N ASP A 317 19.99 -0.90 -5.50
CA ASP A 317 18.54 -0.97 -5.65
C ASP A 317 18.02 0.23 -6.48
N MET A 318 16.91 0.02 -7.20
CA MET A 318 16.39 1.01 -8.15
C MET A 318 16.06 2.36 -7.49
N THR A 319 15.51 2.34 -6.27
CA THR A 319 15.13 3.55 -5.53
C THR A 319 16.36 4.37 -5.13
N GLU A 320 17.40 3.71 -4.60
CA GLU A 320 18.66 4.34 -4.21
C GLU A 320 19.44 4.86 -5.43
N SER A 321 19.44 4.10 -6.53
CA SER A 321 20.04 4.56 -7.80
C SER A 321 19.38 5.84 -8.32
N MET A 322 18.06 5.96 -8.16
CA MET A 322 17.31 7.15 -8.55
C MET A 322 17.65 8.33 -7.62
N GLU A 323 17.73 8.11 -6.31
CA GLU A 323 18.15 9.12 -5.33
C GLU A 323 19.55 9.66 -5.64
N ILE A 324 20.52 8.78 -5.89
CA ILE A 324 21.89 9.16 -6.26
C ILE A 324 21.91 10.01 -7.54
N LEU A 325 21.05 9.72 -8.53
CA LEU A 325 20.99 10.47 -9.78
C LEU A 325 20.42 11.89 -9.62
N PHE A 326 19.59 12.13 -8.61
CA PHE A 326 18.99 13.43 -8.31
C PHE A 326 19.76 14.24 -7.26
N LEU A 327 20.78 13.66 -6.62
CA LEU A 327 21.65 14.39 -5.70
C LEU A 327 22.44 15.46 -6.46
N GLU A 328 22.43 16.68 -5.92
CA GLU A 328 23.29 17.75 -6.42
C GLU A 328 24.73 17.49 -5.96
N CYS A 329 25.67 17.61 -6.90
CA CYS A 329 27.09 17.50 -6.61
C CYS A 329 27.62 18.77 -5.93
N GLU A 330 27.23 19.03 -4.68
CA GLU A 330 27.82 20.09 -3.84
C GLU A 330 28.72 19.48 -2.75
N GLY A 331 29.93 20.04 -2.57
CA GLY A 331 30.75 19.75 -1.38
C GLY A 331 31.78 18.62 -1.47
N GLY A 332 32.37 18.33 -2.63
CA GLY A 332 33.55 17.45 -2.73
C GLY A 332 33.29 15.94 -2.55
N HIS A 333 32.04 15.53 -2.38
CA HIS A 333 31.65 14.12 -2.35
C HIS A 333 31.66 13.53 -3.77
N ASN A 334 32.80 12.97 -4.19
CA ASN A 334 32.90 12.20 -5.42
C ASN A 334 32.32 10.80 -5.23
N TYR A 335 31.03 10.61 -5.54
CA TYR A 335 30.42 9.27 -5.58
C TYR A 335 30.99 8.47 -6.76
N ASN A 336 32.16 7.84 -6.57
CA ASN A 336 32.85 7.01 -7.55
C ASN A 336 32.98 7.62 -8.97
N GLY A 337 33.19 8.94 -9.05
CA GLY A 337 33.42 9.67 -10.30
C GLY A 337 32.16 10.10 -11.09
N LEU A 338 30.96 9.98 -10.51
CA LEU A 338 29.71 10.54 -11.05
C LEU A 338 29.64 12.07 -10.91
N CYS A 339 30.10 12.58 -9.78
CA CYS A 339 30.38 13.99 -9.59
C CYS A 339 31.84 14.25 -9.98
N LYS A 340 32.08 15.32 -10.74
CA LYS A 340 33.40 15.79 -11.16
C LYS A 340 33.54 17.28 -10.92
#